data_AF-A0AB73NIZ3-F1
#
_entry.id   AF-A0AB73NIZ3-F1
#
_cell.length_a   1.000
_cell.length_b   1.000
_cell.length_c   1.000
_cell.angle_alpha   90.00
_cell.angle_beta   90.00
_cell.angle_gamma   90.00
#
_symmetry.space_group_name_H-M   'P 1'
#
loop_
_entity.id
_entity.type
_entity.pdbx_description
1 polymer ?
#
loop_
_entity_poly.entity_id
_entity_poly.type
_entity_poly.pdbx_seq_one_letter_code
_entity_poly.pdbx_strand_id
1 'polypeptide(L)'
;MGKYQLIAATGCPTGIAHTYMAQEALEQAARKKGITIKVETHGQIGIENELTAEEIKQADAVIIAADKDAHSERFAGKRVIDVSVSTGIKDAQRLIDEALAGKGTVLADNEAADTLEPEAMSGANFGRSIYKNLMNGVSHMLPFVVAGGVLIAISFAVWGIYSFDPDHAQYNATAAMVKAVGDAAMGMMVPVLAAYIAEGIAKRPGLVVGFVGGIVAMNGGTGFLGSILAGFLAGYFILFLQKATDNFT
;
A
#
# COMPACT_ATOMS: atom_id res chain seq x y z
N MET A 1 15.21 19.15 18.60
CA MET A 1 14.93 18.26 17.46
C MET A 1 15.75 18.76 16.28
N GLY A 2 16.52 17.87 15.65
CA GLY A 2 17.45 18.24 14.57
C GLY A 2 16.70 18.48 13.26
N LYS A 3 17.13 19.49 12.50
CA LYS A 3 16.61 19.79 11.16
C LYS A 3 17.09 18.70 10.19
N TYR A 4 16.18 17.96 9.57
CA TYR A 4 16.49 17.05 8.47
C TYR A 4 16.38 17.81 7.15
N GLN A 5 17.44 17.80 6.34
CA GLN A 5 17.45 18.47 5.03
C GLN A 5 16.59 17.71 4.03
N LEU A 6 16.70 16.38 4.05
CA LEU A 6 15.89 15.48 3.24
C LEU A 6 15.06 14.57 4.13
N ILE A 7 13.92 14.15 3.62
CA ILE A 7 13.16 13.05 4.19
C ILE A 7 12.89 12.01 3.12
N ALA A 8 12.71 10.76 3.51
CA ALA A 8 12.36 9.69 2.59
C ALA A 8 11.32 8.75 3.18
N ALA A 9 10.55 8.10 2.31
CA ALA A 9 9.65 7.02 2.65
C ALA A 9 9.96 5.81 1.77
N THR A 10 10.26 4.66 2.39
CA THR A 10 10.54 3.40 1.68
C THR A 10 9.45 2.38 1.94
N GLY A 11 9.17 1.51 0.98
CA GLY A 11 8.16 0.47 1.18
C GLY A 11 8.18 -0.63 0.14
N CYS A 12 8.14 -1.87 0.59
CA CYS A 12 8.01 -3.05 -0.26
C CYS A 12 6.79 -3.88 0.20
N PRO A 13 5.93 -4.34 -0.72
CA PRO A 13 4.77 -5.17 -0.35
C PRO A 13 5.17 -6.57 0.12
N THR A 14 6.32 -7.06 -0.36
CA THR A 14 6.83 -8.42 -0.12
C THR A 14 7.95 -8.40 0.92
N GLY A 15 7.58 -8.42 2.19
CA GLY A 15 8.51 -8.46 3.32
C GLY A 15 9.23 -7.15 3.62
N ILE A 16 10.16 -7.21 4.57
CA ILE A 16 10.86 -6.05 5.15
C ILE A 16 12.25 -5.78 4.56
N ALA A 17 12.84 -6.76 3.88
CA ALA A 17 14.25 -6.70 3.45
C ALA A 17 14.53 -5.54 2.50
N HIS A 18 13.79 -5.42 1.39
CA HIS A 18 13.98 -4.32 0.44
C HIS A 18 13.69 -2.95 1.06
N THR A 19 12.71 -2.87 1.98
CA THR A 19 12.38 -1.65 2.71
C THR A 19 13.57 -1.14 3.53
N TYR A 20 14.18 -2.01 4.34
CA TYR A 20 15.35 -1.65 5.15
C TYR A 20 16.62 -1.46 4.32
N MET A 21 16.83 -2.26 3.27
CA MET A 21 17.98 -2.06 2.37
C MET A 21 17.90 -0.70 1.66
N ALA A 22 16.71 -0.27 1.25
CA ALA A 22 16.51 1.06 0.66
C ALA A 22 16.75 2.17 1.70
N GLN A 23 16.27 1.99 2.94
CA GLN A 23 16.53 2.93 4.03
C GLN A 23 18.03 3.07 4.27
N GLU A 24 18.74 1.96 4.47
CA GLU A 24 20.17 1.96 4.75
C GLU A 24 20.97 2.57 3.59
N ALA A 25 20.63 2.23 2.35
CA ALA A 25 21.29 2.80 1.17
C ALA A 25 21.13 4.33 1.10
N LEU A 26 19.93 4.85 1.36
CA LEU A 26 19.65 6.29 1.38
C LEU A 26 20.36 7.00 2.54
N GLU A 27 20.36 6.42 3.75
CA GLU A 27 21.09 6.95 4.90
C GLU A 27 22.60 6.98 4.66
N GLN A 28 23.17 5.91 4.10
CA GLN A 28 24.59 5.85 3.76
C GLN A 28 24.96 6.88 2.68
N ALA A 29 24.11 7.06 1.66
CA ALA A 29 24.32 8.07 0.61
C ALA A 29 24.27 9.49 1.17
N ALA A 30 23.31 9.77 2.05
CA ALA A 30 23.19 11.04 2.75
C ALA A 30 24.41 11.33 3.66
N ARG A 31 24.84 10.35 4.45
CA ARG A 31 26.05 10.46 5.30
C ARG A 31 27.30 10.78 4.48
N LYS A 32 27.47 10.16 3.31
CA LYS A 32 28.60 10.45 2.40
C LYS A 32 28.60 11.88 1.88
N LYS A 33 27.44 12.52 1.80
CA LYS A 33 27.27 13.92 1.37
C LYS A 33 27.22 14.90 2.55
N GLY A 34 27.31 14.42 3.78
CA GLY A 34 27.28 15.25 4.99
C GLY A 34 25.90 15.86 5.29
N ILE A 35 24.82 15.29 4.75
CA ILE A 35 23.46 15.80 4.91
C ILE A 35 22.67 14.97 5.92
N THR A 36 21.69 15.60 6.57
CA THR A 36 20.77 14.92 7.48
C THR A 36 19.55 14.42 6.72
N ILE A 37 19.28 13.13 6.82
CA ILE A 37 18.06 12.49 6.27
C ILE A 37 17.34 11.72 7.38
N LYS A 38 16.01 11.74 7.35
CA LYS A 38 15.17 10.80 8.10
C LYS A 38 14.40 9.94 7.11
N VAL A 39 14.39 8.62 7.34
CA VAL A 39 13.71 7.67 6.45
C VAL A 39 12.63 6.94 7.23
N GLU A 40 11.38 7.09 6.78
CA GLU A 40 10.22 6.34 7.23
C GLU A 40 10.14 5.01 6.47
N THR A 41 9.92 3.91 7.18
CA THR A 41 9.84 2.57 6.59
C THR A 41 8.43 2.03 6.66
N HIS A 42 7.90 1.59 5.52
CA HIS A 42 6.59 0.97 5.40
C HIS A 42 6.75 -0.52 5.13
N GLY A 43 6.79 -1.32 6.18
CA GLY A 43 6.90 -2.78 6.11
C GLY A 43 5.54 -3.48 6.15
N GLN A 44 5.58 -4.81 6.32
CA GLN A 44 4.41 -5.61 6.70
C GLN A 44 4.09 -5.51 8.20
N ILE A 45 5.09 -5.17 9.03
CA ILE A 45 4.93 -5.00 10.47
C ILE A 45 4.21 -3.68 10.80
N GLY A 46 4.29 -2.69 9.91
CA GLY A 46 3.71 -1.37 10.08
C GLY A 46 4.63 -0.28 9.55
N ILE A 47 4.38 0.94 10.01
CA ILE A 47 5.23 2.10 9.77
C ILE A 47 6.20 2.24 10.94
N GLU A 48 7.49 2.40 10.64
CA GLU A 48 8.51 2.75 11.64
C GLU A 48 9.22 4.04 11.22
N ASN A 49 9.80 4.72 12.22
CA ASN A 49 10.44 6.02 12.04
C ASN A 49 9.50 7.06 11.39
N GLU A 50 8.22 7.04 11.78
CA GLU A 50 7.19 7.90 11.22
C GLU A 50 7.63 9.37 11.20
N LEU A 51 7.41 10.02 10.06
CA LEU A 51 7.71 11.43 9.83
C LEU A 51 6.64 12.29 10.49
N THR A 52 7.07 13.26 11.29
CA THR A 52 6.15 14.24 11.89
C THR A 52 5.79 15.33 10.89
N ALA A 53 4.66 16.00 11.10
CA ALA A 53 4.24 17.12 10.26
C ALA A 53 5.30 18.24 10.22
N GLU A 54 5.97 18.50 11.35
CA GLU A 54 7.06 19.46 11.46
C GLU A 54 8.28 19.06 10.62
N GLU A 55 8.66 17.79 10.62
CA GLU A 55 9.78 17.27 9.82
C GLU A 55 9.48 17.39 8.33
N ILE A 56 8.26 17.05 7.92
CA ILE A 56 7.80 17.20 6.54
C ILE A 56 7.84 18.67 6.14
N LYS A 57 7.31 19.57 6.98
CA LYS A 57 7.29 21.01 6.70
C LYS A 57 8.70 21.61 6.58
N GLN A 58 9.66 21.12 7.37
CA GLN A 58 11.04 21.63 7.39
C GLN A 58 11.95 21.06 6.31
N ALA A 59 11.62 19.91 5.72
CA ALA A 59 12.43 19.26 4.70
C ALA A 59 12.38 20.03 3.36
N ASP A 60 13.51 20.02 2.65
CA ASP A 60 13.67 20.70 1.36
C ASP A 60 13.11 19.85 0.20
N ALA A 61 13.28 18.53 0.27
CA ALA A 61 12.75 17.57 -0.70
C ALA A 61 12.45 16.20 -0.05
N VAL A 62 11.63 15.41 -0.74
CA VAL A 62 11.13 14.09 -0.32
C VAL A 62 11.53 13.04 -1.36
N ILE A 63 12.09 11.92 -0.90
CA ILE A 63 12.35 10.75 -1.76
C ILE A 63 11.38 9.63 -1.38
N ILE A 64 10.52 9.23 -2.29
CA ILE A 64 9.65 8.06 -2.12
C ILE A 64 10.27 6.90 -2.91
N ALA A 65 10.84 5.92 -2.20
CA ALA A 65 11.39 4.71 -2.80
C ALA A 65 10.52 3.50 -2.42
N ALA A 66 9.35 3.40 -3.08
CA ALA A 66 8.32 2.45 -2.67
C ALA A 66 7.62 1.73 -3.84
N ASP A 67 7.26 0.49 -3.58
CA ASP A 67 6.49 -0.42 -4.43
C ASP A 67 5.02 -0.56 -3.97
N LYS A 68 4.66 0.10 -2.87
CA LYS A 68 3.30 0.23 -2.33
C LYS A 68 3.02 1.71 -1.98
N ASP A 69 1.79 2.04 -1.58
CA ASP A 69 1.49 3.39 -1.07
C ASP A 69 2.30 3.64 0.21
N ALA A 70 2.94 4.81 0.28
CA ALA A 70 3.77 5.28 1.38
C ALA A 70 3.20 6.59 1.98
N HIS A 71 1.89 6.79 1.86
CA HIS A 71 1.16 7.97 2.32
C HIS A 71 1.67 9.26 1.66
N SER A 72 1.79 9.24 0.32
CA SER A 72 2.36 10.35 -0.45
C SER A 72 1.61 11.67 -0.29
N GLU A 73 0.33 11.61 0.09
CA GLU A 73 -0.56 12.75 0.33
C GLU A 73 -0.02 13.73 1.37
N ARG A 74 0.72 13.24 2.37
CA ARG A 74 1.29 14.08 3.43
C ARG A 74 2.45 14.96 2.94
N PHE A 75 2.99 14.66 1.76
CA PHE A 75 4.09 15.38 1.12
C PHE A 75 3.62 16.39 0.08
N ALA A 76 2.35 16.76 0.11
CA ALA A 76 1.80 17.79 -0.76
C ALA A 76 2.55 19.13 -0.58
N GLY A 77 2.75 19.85 -1.68
CA GLY A 77 3.51 21.10 -1.72
C GLY A 77 5.04 20.91 -1.65
N LYS A 78 5.54 19.68 -1.51
CA LYS A 78 6.97 19.36 -1.50
C LYS A 78 7.44 18.84 -2.86
N ARG A 79 8.74 19.03 -3.13
CA ARG A 79 9.43 18.38 -4.26
C ARG A 79 9.61 16.91 -3.93
N VAL A 80 9.03 16.05 -4.76
CA VAL A 80 9.02 14.60 -4.54
C VAL A 80 9.71 13.89 -5.70
N ILE A 81 10.61 12.96 -5.37
CA ILE A 81 11.20 11.99 -6.29
C ILE A 81 10.57 10.63 -5.97
N ASP A 82 9.64 10.17 -6.80
CA ASP A 82 8.98 8.87 -6.65
C ASP A 82 9.62 7.82 -7.57
N VAL A 83 10.22 6.80 -6.96
CA VAL A 83 10.93 5.71 -7.63
C VAL A 83 10.59 4.36 -6.98
N SER A 84 11.02 3.27 -7.63
CA SER A 84 10.90 1.94 -7.05
C SER A 84 11.82 1.73 -5.85
N VAL A 85 11.46 0.80 -4.95
CA VAL A 85 12.32 0.44 -3.82
C VAL A 85 13.68 -0.08 -4.31
N SER A 86 13.69 -0.78 -5.45
CA SER A 86 14.91 -1.28 -6.08
C SER A 86 15.82 -0.15 -6.59
N THR A 87 15.24 0.93 -7.12
CA THR A 87 15.98 2.15 -7.49
C THR A 87 16.53 2.83 -6.25
N GLY A 88 15.77 2.86 -5.16
CA GLY A 88 16.22 3.35 -3.85
C GLY A 88 17.45 2.62 -3.32
N ILE A 89 17.58 1.32 -3.60
CA ILE A 89 18.74 0.51 -3.21
C ILE A 89 19.95 0.77 -4.15
N LYS A 90 19.73 0.69 -5.46
CA LYS A 90 20.82 0.71 -6.46
C LYS A 90 21.38 2.10 -6.73
N ASP A 91 20.51 3.11 -6.72
CA ASP A 91 20.82 4.46 -7.18
C ASP A 91 20.72 5.51 -6.07
N ALA A 92 20.83 5.12 -4.79
CA ALA A 92 20.66 6.01 -3.64
C ALA A 92 21.46 7.32 -3.75
N GLN A 93 22.72 7.26 -4.19
CA GLN A 93 23.57 8.43 -4.38
C GLN A 93 23.00 9.40 -5.42
N ARG A 94 22.52 8.88 -6.56
CA ARG A 94 21.89 9.68 -7.61
C ARG A 94 20.61 10.34 -7.09
N LEU A 95 19.78 9.63 -6.32
CA LEU A 95 18.54 10.16 -5.76
C LEU A 95 18.79 11.29 -4.77
N ILE A 96 19.81 11.15 -3.91
CA ILE A 96 20.24 12.23 -3.00
C ILE A 96 20.72 13.45 -3.79
N ASP A 97 21.53 13.26 -4.83
CA ASP A 97 22.04 14.36 -5.66
C ASP A 97 20.92 15.06 -6.43
N GLU A 98 19.94 14.31 -6.94
CA GLU A 98 18.76 14.86 -7.60
C GLU A 98 17.88 15.65 -6.62
N ALA A 99 17.67 15.13 -5.41
CA ALA A 99 16.90 15.82 -4.37
C ALA A 99 17.56 17.14 -3.96
N LEU A 100 18.89 17.15 -3.77
CA LEU A 100 19.66 18.35 -3.45
C LEU A 100 19.67 19.37 -4.61
N ALA A 101 19.65 18.89 -5.85
CA ALA A 101 19.54 19.74 -7.03
C ALA A 101 18.12 20.30 -7.25
N GLY A 102 17.16 19.96 -6.38
CA GLY A 102 15.76 20.37 -6.51
C GLY A 102 15.02 19.69 -7.68
N LYS A 103 15.53 18.56 -8.18
CA LYS A 103 14.82 17.76 -9.17
C LYS A 103 13.68 16.99 -8.49
N GLY A 104 12.61 16.74 -9.24
CA GLY A 104 11.39 16.10 -8.73
C GLY A 104 10.15 16.91 -9.09
N THR A 105 9.01 16.25 -9.00
CA THR A 105 7.70 16.88 -9.24
C THR A 105 7.17 17.43 -7.93
N VAL A 106 6.61 18.65 -7.95
CA VAL A 106 5.87 19.17 -6.81
C VAL A 106 4.55 18.41 -6.75
N LEU A 107 4.29 17.70 -5.65
CA LEU A 107 2.96 17.11 -5.45
C LEU A 107 1.98 18.25 -5.23
N ALA A 108 0.90 18.29 -6.01
CA ALA A 108 -0.14 19.30 -5.84
C ALA A 108 -0.70 19.23 -4.40
N ASP A 109 -0.85 20.38 -3.75
CA ASP A 109 -1.59 20.50 -2.50
C ASP A 109 -3.03 20.06 -2.74
N ASN A 110 -3.54 19.16 -1.90
CA ASN A 110 -4.98 18.85 -1.85
C ASN A 110 -5.80 20.00 -1.23
N GLU A 111 -5.33 21.24 -1.34
CA GLU A 111 -6.11 22.45 -1.09
C GLU A 111 -6.38 23.13 -2.43
N ALA A 112 -7.64 23.01 -2.85
CA ALA A 112 -8.25 23.55 -4.06
C ALA A 112 -7.84 22.87 -5.38
N ALA A 113 -8.82 22.16 -5.94
CA ALA A 113 -8.92 21.96 -7.37
C ALA A 113 -8.77 23.32 -8.08
N ASP A 114 -7.65 23.55 -8.76
CA ASP A 114 -7.69 24.24 -10.05
C ASP A 114 -6.38 24.04 -10.84
N THR A 115 -6.53 23.95 -12.16
CA THR A 115 -5.47 23.80 -13.19
C THR A 115 -4.81 22.43 -13.35
N LEU A 116 -5.63 21.45 -13.77
CA LEU A 116 -5.11 20.31 -14.55
C LEU A 116 -4.98 20.73 -16.02
N GLU A 117 -3.83 21.29 -16.39
CA GLU A 117 -3.34 21.14 -17.75
C GLU A 117 -2.87 19.69 -17.94
N PRO A 118 -3.18 19.05 -19.08
CA PRO A 118 -2.79 17.67 -19.33
C PRO A 118 -1.30 17.62 -19.71
N GLU A 119 -0.42 17.66 -18.71
CA GLU A 119 0.96 17.23 -18.87
C GLU A 119 0.95 15.73 -19.22
N ALA A 120 1.29 15.42 -20.46
CA ALA A 120 1.29 14.08 -21.02
C ALA A 120 2.02 13.10 -20.10
N MET A 121 1.26 12.28 -19.40
CA MET A 121 1.77 11.16 -18.61
C MET A 121 2.60 10.25 -19.51
N SER A 122 3.91 10.19 -19.26
CA SER A 122 4.75 9.15 -19.84
C SER A 122 4.19 7.79 -19.44
N GLY A 123 4.08 6.85 -20.39
CA GLY A 123 3.50 5.52 -20.15
C GLY A 123 4.18 4.72 -19.03
N ALA A 124 5.39 5.11 -18.63
CA ALA A 124 6.11 4.55 -17.49
C ALA A 124 5.43 4.84 -16.14
N ASN A 125 4.82 6.02 -15.96
CA ASN A 125 4.19 6.44 -14.69
C ASN A 125 2.83 5.79 -14.46
N PHE A 126 2.06 5.53 -15.53
CA PHE A 126 0.73 4.89 -15.41
C PHE A 126 0.81 3.43 -15.01
N GLY A 127 1.66 2.63 -15.68
CA GLY A 127 1.83 1.21 -15.36
C GLY A 127 2.35 1.01 -13.94
N ARG A 128 3.20 1.93 -13.48
CA ARG A 128 3.71 1.91 -12.10
C ARG A 128 2.62 2.19 -11.07
N SER A 129 1.72 3.13 -11.35
CA SER A 129 0.57 3.44 -10.48
C SER A 129 -0.40 2.24 -10.39
N ILE A 130 -0.74 1.61 -11.51
CA ILE A 130 -1.58 0.39 -11.53
C ILE A 130 -0.95 -0.71 -10.67
N TYR A 131 0.36 -0.96 -10.84
CA TYR A 131 1.08 -1.94 -10.06
C TYR A 131 1.04 -1.62 -8.56
N LYS A 132 1.29 -0.36 -8.16
CA LYS A 132 1.20 0.06 -6.75
C LYS A 132 -0.20 -0.18 -6.17
N ASN A 133 -1.27 0.13 -6.91
CA ASN A 133 -2.65 -0.09 -6.45
C ASN A 133 -2.99 -1.57 -6.32
N LEU A 134 -2.56 -2.40 -7.27
CA LEU A 134 -2.69 -3.85 -7.17
C LEU A 134 -1.93 -4.39 -5.96
N MET A 135 -0.69 -3.94 -5.76
CA MET A 135 0.14 -4.35 -4.63
C MET A 135 -0.43 -3.87 -3.28
N ASN A 136 -1.08 -2.71 -3.23
CA ASN A 136 -1.79 -2.26 -2.04
C ASN A 136 -2.86 -3.28 -1.64
N GLY A 137 -3.67 -3.74 -2.60
CA GLY A 137 -4.65 -4.80 -2.37
C GLY A 137 -4.04 -6.12 -1.91
N VAL A 138 -2.98 -6.58 -2.59
CA VAL A 138 -2.30 -7.84 -2.26
C VAL A 138 -1.67 -7.79 -0.86
N SER A 139 -1.04 -6.68 -0.48
CA SER A 139 -0.44 -6.54 0.84
C SER A 139 -1.49 -6.58 1.97
N HIS A 140 -2.68 -6.01 1.75
CA HIS A 140 -3.72 -5.98 2.77
C HIS A 140 -4.52 -7.29 2.85
N MET A 141 -4.62 -8.07 1.77
CA MET A 141 -5.27 -9.40 1.82
C MET A 141 -4.37 -10.47 2.44
N LEU A 142 -3.04 -10.35 2.33
CA LEU A 142 -2.10 -11.40 2.74
C LEU A 142 -2.22 -11.77 4.23
N PRO A 143 -2.36 -10.82 5.19
CA PRO A 143 -2.58 -11.15 6.59
C PRO A 143 -3.81 -12.02 6.84
N PHE A 144 -4.90 -11.83 6.09
CA PHE A 144 -6.12 -12.63 6.22
C PHE A 144 -5.91 -14.08 5.76
N VAL A 145 -5.21 -14.25 4.63
CA VAL A 145 -4.89 -15.58 4.08
C VAL A 145 -3.97 -16.35 5.03
N VAL A 146 -2.91 -15.70 5.52
CA VAL A 146 -1.95 -16.32 6.43
C VAL A 146 -2.62 -16.66 7.76
N ALA A 147 -3.35 -15.74 8.38
CA ALA A 147 -4.06 -16.00 9.62
C ALA A 147 -5.10 -17.11 9.48
N GLY A 148 -5.90 -17.09 8.40
CA GLY A 148 -6.92 -18.09 8.14
C GLY A 148 -6.34 -19.49 7.92
N GLY A 149 -5.29 -19.60 7.09
CA GLY A 149 -4.61 -20.86 6.82
C GLY A 149 -3.96 -21.45 8.08
N VAL A 150 -3.35 -20.60 8.93
CA VAL A 150 -2.77 -21.04 10.21
C VAL A 150 -3.84 -21.57 11.17
N LEU A 151 -5.00 -20.92 11.28
CA LEU A 151 -6.09 -21.39 12.13
C LEU A 151 -6.64 -22.74 11.66
N ILE A 152 -6.85 -22.91 10.35
CA ILE A 152 -7.29 -24.19 9.77
C ILE A 152 -6.25 -25.28 10.06
N ALA A 153 -4.96 -24.98 9.86
CA ALA A 153 -3.87 -25.92 10.14
C ALA A 153 -3.83 -26.33 11.62
N ILE A 154 -4.00 -25.39 12.56
CA ILE A 154 -4.04 -25.68 13.99
C ILE A 154 -5.24 -26.57 14.35
N SER A 155 -6.41 -26.30 13.78
CA SER A 155 -7.62 -27.12 13.99
C SER A 155 -7.32 -28.59 13.66
N PHE A 156 -6.72 -28.85 12.48
CA PHE A 156 -6.41 -30.21 12.04
C PHE A 156 -5.23 -30.84 12.77
N ALA A 157 -4.20 -30.06 13.10
CA ALA A 157 -2.99 -30.57 13.74
C ALA A 157 -3.23 -31.01 15.18
N VAL A 158 -4.11 -30.33 15.91
CA VAL A 158 -4.36 -30.61 17.35
C VAL A 158 -5.49 -31.61 17.54
N TRP A 159 -6.57 -31.55 16.76
CA TRP A 159 -7.75 -32.41 16.96
C TRP A 159 -7.93 -33.49 15.89
N GLY A 160 -7.12 -33.49 14.83
CA GLY A 160 -7.21 -34.44 13.72
C GLY A 160 -7.96 -33.87 12.51
N ILE A 161 -7.75 -34.49 11.35
CA ILE A 161 -8.19 -33.98 10.05
C ILE A 161 -9.72 -33.93 9.88
N TYR A 162 -10.48 -34.78 10.58
CA TYR A 162 -11.96 -34.80 10.54
C TYR A 162 -12.59 -34.17 11.79
N SER A 163 -11.82 -33.42 12.58
CA SER A 163 -12.30 -32.84 13.85
C SER A 163 -13.36 -31.76 13.70
N PHE A 164 -13.53 -31.25 12.48
CA PHE A 164 -14.54 -30.26 12.14
C PHE A 164 -15.90 -30.86 11.74
N ASP A 165 -15.95 -32.17 11.47
CA ASP A 165 -17.14 -32.84 10.93
C ASP A 165 -18.03 -33.34 12.08
N PRO A 166 -19.28 -32.82 12.24
CA PRO A 166 -20.21 -33.24 13.28
C PRO A 166 -20.55 -34.73 13.29
N ASP A 167 -20.47 -35.39 12.13
CA ASP A 167 -20.87 -36.78 11.95
C ASP A 167 -19.69 -37.76 12.16
N HIS A 168 -18.48 -37.25 12.40
CA HIS A 168 -17.28 -38.05 12.57
C HIS A 168 -16.93 -38.27 14.04
N ALA A 169 -16.37 -39.44 14.37
CA ALA A 169 -15.93 -39.78 15.73
C ALA A 169 -14.80 -38.87 16.28
N GLN A 170 -14.19 -38.06 15.41
CA GLN A 170 -13.12 -37.11 15.76
C GLN A 170 -13.68 -35.71 16.08
N TYR A 171 -15.01 -35.53 15.97
CA TYR A 171 -15.65 -34.24 16.13
C TYR A 171 -15.26 -33.55 17.42
N ASN A 172 -14.88 -32.28 17.30
CA ASN A 172 -14.66 -31.41 18.42
C ASN A 172 -15.23 -30.02 18.11
N ALA A 173 -16.15 -29.55 18.96
CA ALA A 173 -16.80 -28.24 18.76
C ALA A 173 -15.79 -27.08 18.72
N THR A 174 -14.71 -27.14 19.50
CA THR A 174 -13.64 -26.13 19.49
C THR A 174 -12.87 -26.17 18.18
N ALA A 175 -12.51 -27.36 17.68
CA ALA A 175 -11.83 -27.50 16.39
C ALA A 175 -12.69 -26.99 15.23
N ALA A 176 -13.98 -27.32 15.23
CA ALA A 176 -14.95 -26.81 14.26
C ALA A 176 -15.06 -25.28 14.29
N MET A 177 -15.11 -24.67 15.48
CA MET A 177 -15.12 -23.22 15.63
C MET A 177 -13.82 -22.58 15.11
N VAL A 178 -12.66 -23.11 15.48
CA VAL A 178 -11.34 -22.62 15.02
C VAL A 178 -11.24 -22.70 13.49
N LYS A 179 -11.70 -23.80 12.89
CA LYS A 179 -11.76 -23.95 11.43
C LYS A 179 -12.72 -22.93 10.82
N ALA A 180 -13.92 -22.77 11.36
CA ALA A 180 -14.92 -21.83 10.83
C ALA A 180 -14.40 -20.38 10.84
N VAL A 181 -13.69 -19.97 11.90
CA VAL A 181 -13.02 -18.67 11.97
C VAL A 181 -11.92 -18.57 10.91
N GLY A 182 -11.14 -19.64 10.72
CA GLY A 182 -10.12 -19.71 9.67
C GLY A 182 -10.69 -19.61 8.25
N ASP A 183 -11.80 -20.31 7.97
CA ASP A 183 -12.52 -20.25 6.70
C ASP A 183 -13.07 -18.84 6.45
N ALA A 184 -13.65 -18.22 7.47
CA ALA A 184 -14.13 -16.84 7.39
C ALA A 184 -12.97 -15.87 7.07
N ALA A 185 -11.83 -16.00 7.75
CA ALA A 185 -10.64 -15.19 7.49
C ALA A 185 -10.13 -15.38 6.06
N MET A 186 -10.04 -16.63 5.57
CA MET A 186 -9.65 -16.90 4.17
C MET A 186 -10.66 -16.34 3.16
N GLY A 187 -11.96 -16.41 3.47
CA GLY A 187 -13.02 -15.86 2.62
C GLY A 187 -12.92 -14.34 2.44
N MET A 188 -12.39 -13.63 3.42
CA MET A 188 -12.18 -12.18 3.36
C MET A 188 -11.10 -11.76 2.36
N MET A 189 -10.29 -12.68 1.83
CA MET A 189 -9.24 -12.38 0.85
C MET A 189 -9.78 -11.57 -0.34
N VAL A 190 -10.90 -12.00 -0.91
CA VAL A 190 -11.47 -11.43 -2.15
C VAL A 190 -12.08 -10.03 -1.90
N PRO A 191 -12.92 -9.83 -0.87
CA PRO A 191 -13.40 -8.50 -0.47
C PRO A 191 -12.28 -7.52 -0.13
N VAL A 192 -11.29 -7.95 0.66
CA VAL A 192 -10.18 -7.10 1.10
C VAL A 192 -9.31 -6.70 -0.10
N LEU A 193 -9.01 -7.62 -1.01
CA LEU A 193 -8.25 -7.31 -2.23
C LEU A 193 -8.93 -6.19 -3.04
N ALA A 194 -10.23 -6.32 -3.34
CA ALA A 194 -10.95 -5.32 -4.12
C ALA A 194 -11.02 -3.96 -3.41
N ALA A 195 -11.27 -3.98 -2.10
CA ALA A 195 -11.38 -2.76 -1.29
C ALA A 195 -10.09 -1.94 -1.30
N TYR A 196 -8.95 -2.58 -1.07
CA TYR A 196 -7.66 -1.89 -0.97
C TYR A 196 -7.04 -1.55 -2.35
N ILE A 197 -7.45 -2.21 -3.44
CA ILE A 197 -7.19 -1.72 -4.81
C ILE A 197 -7.95 -0.42 -5.05
N ALA A 198 -9.25 -0.40 -4.72
CA ALA A 198 -10.10 0.77 -4.92
C ALA A 198 -9.67 1.95 -4.03
N GLU A 199 -9.26 1.68 -2.78
CA GLU A 199 -8.71 2.68 -1.88
C GLU A 199 -7.39 3.27 -2.39
N GLY A 200 -6.51 2.46 -2.99
CA GLY A 200 -5.27 2.97 -3.60
C GLY A 200 -5.54 4.01 -4.71
N ILE A 201 -6.70 3.95 -5.36
CA ILE A 201 -7.10 4.86 -6.45
C ILE A 201 -7.90 6.06 -5.94
N ALA A 202 -8.94 5.81 -5.15
CA ALA A 202 -9.94 6.82 -4.77
C ALA A 202 -10.05 7.03 -3.26
N LYS A 203 -9.05 6.57 -2.50
CA LYS A 203 -8.93 6.72 -1.04
C LYS A 203 -10.13 6.12 -0.29
N ARG A 204 -10.42 6.62 0.91
CA ARG A 204 -11.50 6.09 1.77
C ARG A 204 -12.85 5.93 1.07
N PRO A 205 -13.29 6.85 0.17
CA PRO A 205 -14.51 6.64 -0.61
C PRO A 205 -14.49 5.40 -1.52
N GLY A 206 -13.33 5.11 -2.14
CA GLY A 206 -13.14 3.91 -2.96
C GLY A 206 -13.22 2.61 -2.16
N LEU A 207 -12.77 2.62 -0.90
CA LEU A 207 -12.71 1.44 -0.03
C LEU A 207 -14.06 0.72 0.09
N VAL A 208 -15.13 1.46 0.40
CA VAL A 208 -16.46 0.87 0.64
C VAL A 208 -17.01 0.23 -0.63
N VAL A 209 -16.90 0.93 -1.76
CA VAL A 209 -17.41 0.45 -3.05
C VAL A 209 -16.61 -0.75 -3.54
N GLY A 210 -15.28 -0.70 -3.38
CA GLY A 210 -14.41 -1.84 -3.68
C GLY A 210 -14.74 -3.06 -2.82
N PHE A 211 -15.02 -2.87 -1.53
CA PHE A 211 -15.37 -3.97 -0.63
C PHE A 211 -16.68 -4.66 -1.05
N VAL A 212 -17.72 -3.88 -1.37
CA VAL A 212 -18.99 -4.41 -1.89
C VAL A 212 -18.78 -5.12 -3.23
N GLY A 213 -17.99 -4.53 -4.14
CA GLY A 213 -17.61 -5.14 -5.41
C GLY A 213 -16.88 -6.48 -5.23
N GLY A 214 -16.01 -6.59 -4.23
CA GLY A 214 -15.33 -7.83 -3.88
C GLY A 214 -16.27 -8.89 -3.30
N ILE A 215 -17.27 -8.53 -2.50
CA ILE A 215 -18.32 -9.46 -2.04
C ILE A 215 -19.13 -9.98 -3.23
N VAL A 216 -19.48 -9.12 -4.18
CA VAL A 216 -20.17 -9.53 -5.40
C VAL A 216 -19.30 -10.48 -6.23
N ALA A 217 -17.99 -10.21 -6.36
CA ALA A 217 -17.06 -11.08 -7.07
C ALA A 217 -16.92 -12.47 -6.40
N MET A 218 -16.89 -12.49 -5.06
CA MET A 218 -16.86 -13.70 -4.24
C MET A 218 -18.13 -14.54 -4.43
N ASN A 219 -19.30 -13.93 -4.28
CA ASN A 219 -20.59 -14.63 -4.38
C ASN A 219 -20.97 -14.98 -5.82
N GLY A 220 -20.50 -14.21 -6.80
CA GLY A 220 -20.75 -14.42 -8.23
C GLY A 220 -19.82 -15.44 -8.90
N GLY A 221 -18.92 -16.09 -8.15
CA GLY A 221 -18.06 -17.17 -8.66
C GLY A 221 -16.83 -16.72 -9.46
N THR A 222 -16.66 -15.42 -9.70
CA THR A 222 -15.48 -14.86 -10.39
C THR A 222 -14.22 -14.83 -9.50
N GLY A 223 -14.40 -14.87 -8.18
CA GLY A 223 -13.33 -15.01 -7.20
C GLY A 223 -12.26 -13.94 -7.30
N PHE A 224 -10.99 -14.35 -7.24
CA PHE A 224 -9.82 -13.48 -7.22
C PHE A 224 -9.68 -12.58 -8.46
N LEU A 225 -9.99 -13.09 -9.65
CA LEU A 225 -9.87 -12.31 -10.88
C LEU A 225 -10.97 -11.24 -10.95
N GLY A 226 -12.18 -11.60 -10.48
CA GLY A 226 -13.30 -10.68 -10.38
C GLY A 226 -13.06 -9.55 -9.39
N SER A 227 -12.41 -9.81 -8.25
CA SER A 227 -12.10 -8.75 -7.28
C SER A 227 -11.05 -7.77 -7.77
N ILE A 228 -10.06 -8.21 -8.54
CA ILE A 228 -9.11 -7.29 -9.18
C ILE A 228 -9.86 -6.33 -10.11
N LEU A 229 -10.68 -6.87 -11.01
CA LEU A 229 -11.46 -6.06 -11.94
C LEU A 229 -12.42 -5.12 -11.20
N ALA A 230 -13.16 -5.65 -10.22
CA ALA A 230 -14.09 -4.86 -9.40
C ALA A 230 -13.37 -3.76 -8.61
N GLY A 231 -12.19 -4.02 -8.06
CA GLY A 231 -11.40 -3.03 -7.33
C GLY A 231 -10.95 -1.88 -8.21
N PHE A 232 -10.42 -2.16 -9.41
CA PHE A 232 -10.04 -1.11 -10.36
C PHE A 232 -11.26 -0.33 -10.88
N LEU A 233 -12.34 -1.02 -11.24
CA LEU A 233 -13.57 -0.36 -11.70
C LEU A 233 -14.16 0.54 -10.61
N ALA A 234 -14.27 0.03 -9.38
CA ALA A 234 -14.78 0.81 -8.25
C ALA A 234 -13.90 2.04 -7.97
N GLY A 235 -12.57 1.86 -7.95
CA GLY A 235 -11.62 2.95 -7.74
C GLY A 235 -11.75 4.04 -8.79
N TYR A 236 -11.68 3.70 -10.08
CA TYR A 236 -11.78 4.70 -11.15
C TYR A 236 -13.18 5.32 -11.24
N PHE A 237 -14.24 4.57 -10.95
CA PHE A 237 -15.60 5.10 -10.91
C PHE A 237 -15.76 6.16 -9.82
N ILE A 238 -15.25 5.92 -8.61
CA ILE A 238 -15.32 6.91 -7.53
C ILE A 238 -14.43 8.11 -7.81
N LEU A 239 -13.23 7.90 -8.36
CA LEU A 239 -12.36 9.00 -8.79
C LEU A 239 -13.04 9.89 -9.85
N PHE A 240 -13.78 9.27 -10.78
CA PHE A 240 -14.57 10.01 -11.77
C PHE A 240 -15.69 10.82 -11.10
N LEU A 241 -16.42 10.23 -10.15
CA LEU A 241 -17.47 10.95 -9.42
C LEU A 241 -16.93 12.13 -8.63
N GLN A 242 -15.81 11.97 -7.93
CA GLN A 242 -15.13 13.05 -7.21
C GLN A 242 -14.81 14.22 -8.15
N LYS A 243 -14.15 13.95 -9.27
CA LYS A 243 -13.84 14.98 -10.28
C LYS A 243 -15.08 15.63 -10.87
N ALA A 244 -16.14 14.85 -11.09
CA ALA A 244 -17.39 15.37 -11.62
C ALA A 244 -18.05 16.32 -10.61
N THR A 245 -18.05 15.99 -9.31
CA THR A 245 -18.63 16.82 -8.24
C THR A 245 -17.79 18.04 -7.90
N ASP A 246 -16.47 17.96 -8.02
CA ASP A 246 -15.58 19.10 -7.78
C ASP A 246 -15.82 20.21 -8.82
N ASN A 247 -16.19 19.86 -10.05
CA ASN A 247 -16.56 20.85 -11.09
C ASN A 247 -17.89 21.59 -10.81
N PHE A 248 -18.66 21.18 -9.80
CA PHE A 248 -19.93 21.83 -9.42
C PHE A 248 -19.79 22.76 -8.20
N THR A 249 -18.61 22.86 -7.58
CA THR A 249 -18.35 23.70 -6.40
C THR A 249 -17.40 24.83 -6.75
#